data_AF-Q5R8I8-F1
#
_entry.id   AF-Q5R8I8-F1
#
_cell.length_a   1.000
_cell.length_b   1.000
_cell.length_c   1.000
_cell.angle_alpha   90.00
_cell.angle_beta   90.00
_cell.angle_gamma   90.00
#
_symmetry.space_group_name_H-M   'P 1'
#
loop_
_entity.id
_entity.type
_entity.pdbx_description
1 polymer ?
#
loop_
_entity_poly.entity_id
_entity_poly.type
_entity_poly.pdbx_seq_one_letter_code
_entity_poly.pdbx_strand_id
1 'polypeptide(L)'
;MATSVGHRCLGLLHGVAPWRSSLHPCEITALSQSLQPLRKLPFRAFRTDARKIHTAPARTMFLLRPVPILLATGGGYAGYRQYEKYRERELEKLGLEIPPKLAGHWEVALYKSVPTRLLSRAWGRLNQVELPHWLRRPVYSLYIWTFGVNMKEAAVEDLHHYRNLSEFFRRKLKPQARPVCGLHSVISPSDGRILNFGQVKNCEVEQVKGVTYSLESFLGPRTCTEDLPFPPATSCDSFKNQLVTREGNELYHCVIYLAPGDYHCFHSPTDWTVSHRRHFPGSLMSVNPGMARWIKELFCHNERVVLTGDWKHGFFSLTAVGATNVGSIRIYFDQDLHTNSPRHSKGSYNDFSFVTHTNREGVPMRKGEHLGEFNLGSTIVLIFEAPKDFNFQLKTGQKIRFGEALGSL
;
A
#
# COMPACT_ATOMS: atom_id res chain seq x y z
N MET A 1 -40.52 48.68 -2.30
CA MET A 1 -39.97 50.02 -2.01
C MET A 1 -38.46 49.95 -2.10
N ALA A 2 -37.87 50.82 -2.94
CA ALA A 2 -36.55 51.48 -2.88
C ALA A 2 -35.48 50.92 -1.90
N THR A 3 -34.17 50.85 -2.18
CA THR A 3 -33.32 51.48 -3.21
C THR A 3 -31.89 50.94 -3.08
N SER A 4 -31.17 51.00 -4.20
CA SER A 4 -29.72 50.89 -4.37
C SER A 4 -28.90 51.77 -3.40
N VAL A 5 -27.74 51.26 -2.95
CA VAL A 5 -26.56 52.07 -2.61
C VAL A 5 -25.32 51.39 -3.20
N GLY A 6 -24.62 52.10 -4.09
CA GLY A 6 -23.28 51.74 -4.55
C GLY A 6 -22.22 52.56 -3.81
N HIS A 7 -20.97 52.09 -3.85
CA HIS A 7 -19.80 52.94 -3.70
C HIS A 7 -18.60 52.34 -4.45
N ARG A 8 -18.04 53.16 -5.35
CA ARG A 8 -16.70 53.05 -5.97
C ARG A 8 -15.72 53.91 -5.17
N CYS A 9 -14.46 53.48 -5.06
CA CYS A 9 -13.20 54.29 -5.07
C CYS A 9 -12.01 53.29 -5.10
N LEU A 10 -11.04 53.29 -6.03
CA LEU A 10 -10.01 54.25 -6.51
C LEU A 10 -8.64 54.13 -5.77
N GLY A 11 -7.55 54.05 -6.55
CA GLY A 11 -6.15 54.35 -6.15
C GLY A 11 -5.15 53.19 -6.37
N LEU A 12 -4.47 53.01 -7.52
CA LEU A 12 -3.26 53.69 -8.03
C LEU A 12 -2.01 53.62 -7.12
N LEU A 13 -1.00 52.85 -7.53
CA LEU A 13 0.43 53.09 -7.23
C LEU A 13 1.29 52.69 -8.45
N HIS A 14 2.15 53.62 -8.87
CA HIS A 14 2.95 53.69 -10.10
C HIS A 14 4.41 54.07 -9.72
N GLY A 15 5.40 53.63 -10.51
CA GLY A 15 6.81 54.11 -10.52
C GLY A 15 7.81 53.00 -10.15
N VAL A 16 8.80 52.54 -10.93
CA VAL A 16 9.72 53.06 -11.97
C VAL A 16 10.73 54.11 -11.48
N ALA A 17 11.99 53.69 -11.28
CA ALA A 17 13.21 54.32 -11.86
C ALA A 17 14.51 53.57 -11.46
N PRO A 18 15.53 53.47 -12.35
CA PRO A 18 16.88 52.94 -12.10
C PRO A 18 17.93 54.07 -11.91
N TRP A 19 19.21 53.76 -11.60
CA TRP A 19 20.49 54.49 -11.88
C TRP A 19 21.65 53.60 -11.33
N ARG A 20 22.73 53.19 -12.03
CA ARG A 20 23.81 53.80 -12.83
C ARG A 20 25.07 54.19 -12.01
N SER A 21 26.19 53.57 -12.39
CA SER A 21 27.61 54.03 -12.38
C SER A 21 28.34 54.41 -11.09
N SER A 22 29.56 53.84 -10.91
CA SER A 22 30.81 54.62 -10.98
C SER A 22 32.05 53.71 -11.03
N LEU A 23 32.95 54.07 -11.94
CA LEU A 23 34.37 53.69 -12.05
C LEU A 23 35.19 54.77 -11.34
N HIS A 24 36.31 54.42 -10.71
CA HIS A 24 37.49 55.30 -10.66
C HIS A 24 38.80 54.49 -10.49
N PRO A 25 39.92 54.96 -11.07
CA PRO A 25 41.20 54.25 -11.16
C PRO A 25 42.23 54.76 -10.15
N CYS A 26 43.29 53.98 -9.89
CA CYS A 26 44.52 54.51 -9.31
C CYS A 26 45.75 53.78 -9.89
N GLU A 27 46.65 54.60 -10.43
CA GLU A 27 48.00 54.30 -10.90
C GLU A 27 48.94 53.99 -9.73
N ILE A 28 50.13 53.43 -10.04
CA ILE A 28 51.47 53.60 -9.41
C ILE A 28 52.28 52.33 -9.76
N THR A 29 53.13 52.31 -10.80
CA THR A 29 54.49 52.88 -10.96
C THR A 29 55.61 52.00 -10.38
N ALA A 30 56.46 51.55 -11.31
CA ALA A 30 57.92 51.34 -11.25
C ALA A 30 58.54 50.21 -10.40
N LEU A 31 59.29 49.33 -11.09
CA LEU A 31 60.71 48.96 -10.89
C LEU A 31 60.98 47.72 -11.77
N SER A 32 61.36 47.90 -13.05
CA SER A 32 62.75 47.85 -13.54
C SER A 32 63.63 46.75 -12.93
N GLN A 33 63.95 45.71 -13.71
CA GLN A 33 65.34 45.29 -13.99
C GLN A 33 65.40 44.11 -14.99
N SER A 34 66.19 44.34 -16.04
CA SER A 34 67.02 43.40 -16.81
C SER A 34 66.45 42.06 -17.28
N LEU A 35 66.37 41.88 -18.60
CA LEU A 35 67.12 40.86 -19.36
C LEU A 35 66.92 41.06 -20.88
N GLN A 36 67.92 40.59 -21.63
CA GLN A 36 68.40 41.03 -22.94
C GLN A 36 67.55 40.63 -24.18
N PRO A 37 67.85 41.20 -25.37
CA PRO A 37 66.88 41.40 -26.43
C PRO A 37 66.82 40.24 -27.44
N LEU A 38 65.61 39.72 -27.68
CA LEU A 38 65.35 38.89 -28.85
C LEU A 38 65.01 39.77 -30.07
N ARG A 39 65.71 39.47 -31.14
CA ARG A 39 65.72 40.08 -32.47
C ARG A 39 64.33 40.47 -33.01
N LYS A 40 64.26 41.72 -33.46
CA LYS A 40 63.17 42.38 -34.20
C LYS A 40 62.81 41.61 -35.48
N LEU A 41 61.52 41.29 -35.65
CA LEU A 41 60.86 41.05 -36.93
C LEU A 41 59.64 42.01 -37.02
N PRO A 42 59.30 42.50 -38.22
CA PRO A 42 58.78 43.85 -38.38
C PRO A 42 57.30 44.01 -38.04
N PHE A 43 57.01 45.17 -37.43
CA PHE A 43 55.68 45.73 -37.22
C PHE A 43 54.91 45.82 -38.54
N ARG A 44 53.87 44.99 -38.70
CA ARG A 44 52.80 45.26 -39.65
C ARG A 44 51.64 45.86 -38.88
N ALA A 45 51.33 47.11 -39.23
CA ALA A 45 50.32 47.95 -38.59
C ALA A 45 48.99 47.20 -38.40
N PHE A 46 48.50 47.20 -37.16
CA PHE A 46 47.19 46.74 -36.76
C PHE A 46 46.14 47.66 -37.42
N ARG A 47 45.59 47.21 -38.55
CA ARG A 47 44.38 47.81 -39.11
C ARG A 47 43.19 47.24 -38.32
N THR A 48 42.49 48.14 -37.66
CA THR A 48 41.26 47.91 -36.90
C THR A 48 40.14 47.45 -37.83
N ASP A 49 40.04 46.15 -38.07
CA ASP A 49 38.79 45.59 -38.58
C ASP A 49 37.87 45.34 -37.39
N ALA A 50 36.83 46.18 -37.32
CA ALA A 50 35.68 46.02 -36.46
C ALA A 50 35.20 44.57 -36.55
N ARG A 51 35.55 43.76 -35.53
CA ARG A 51 35.00 42.42 -35.35
C ARG A 51 33.50 42.57 -35.22
N LYS A 52 32.80 42.32 -36.33
CA LYS A 52 31.38 41.95 -36.31
C LYS A 52 31.27 40.82 -35.30
N ILE A 53 30.70 41.14 -34.15
CA ILE A 53 30.25 40.18 -33.17
C ILE A 53 29.22 39.36 -33.95
N HIS A 54 29.66 38.22 -34.46
CA HIS A 54 28.76 37.23 -35.00
C HIS A 54 27.81 36.88 -33.86
N THR A 55 26.60 37.43 -33.91
CA THR A 55 25.43 36.85 -33.29
C THR A 55 25.37 35.42 -33.76
N ALA A 56 25.95 34.51 -32.97
CA ALA A 56 25.81 33.09 -33.19
C ALA A 56 24.31 32.83 -33.28
N PRO A 57 23.82 32.22 -34.38
CA PRO A 57 22.40 32.14 -34.63
C PRO A 57 21.77 31.33 -33.50
N ALA A 58 20.67 31.84 -32.94
CA ALA A 58 19.89 31.22 -31.87
C ALA A 58 19.32 29.82 -32.22
N ARG A 59 19.71 29.22 -33.34
CA ARG A 59 19.32 27.88 -33.79
C ARG A 59 20.26 26.75 -33.35
N THR A 60 21.46 27.02 -32.85
CA THR A 60 22.38 25.94 -32.45
C THR A 60 22.28 25.57 -30.96
N MET A 61 21.47 26.27 -30.15
CA MET A 61 21.33 25.97 -28.71
C MET A 61 20.32 24.88 -28.34
N PHE A 62 19.54 24.32 -29.28
CA PHE A 62 18.46 23.37 -28.94
C PHE A 62 18.68 21.91 -29.35
N LEU A 63 19.90 21.53 -29.76
CA LEU A 63 20.26 20.13 -30.00
C LEU A 63 21.02 19.49 -28.82
N LEU A 64 20.76 19.96 -27.59
CA LEU A 64 21.03 19.17 -26.40
C LEU A 64 20.28 17.85 -26.57
N ARG A 65 21.02 16.79 -26.94
CA ARG A 65 20.46 15.45 -27.10
C ARG A 65 19.77 15.11 -25.77
N PRO A 66 18.49 14.73 -25.76
CA PRO A 66 17.77 14.44 -24.51
C PRO A 66 18.42 13.28 -23.73
N VAL A 67 19.16 12.40 -24.42
CA VAL A 67 19.75 11.18 -23.85
C VAL A 67 20.79 11.45 -22.74
N PRO A 68 21.85 12.27 -22.92
CA PRO A 68 22.76 12.63 -21.82
C PRO A 68 22.08 13.24 -20.61
N ILE A 69 21.09 14.12 -20.81
CA ILE A 69 20.36 14.76 -19.71
C ILE A 69 19.52 13.72 -18.96
N LEU A 70 18.81 12.84 -19.67
CA LEU A 70 18.03 11.75 -19.05
C LEU A 70 18.91 10.75 -18.30
N LEU A 71 20.10 10.43 -18.84
CA LEU A 71 21.07 9.56 -18.16
C LEU A 71 21.67 10.22 -16.93
N ALA A 72 22.06 11.50 -17.01
CA ALA A 72 22.61 12.23 -15.87
C ALA A 72 21.57 12.46 -14.77
N THR A 73 20.36 12.89 -15.13
CA THR A 73 19.25 13.10 -14.18
C THR A 73 18.76 11.78 -13.59
N GLY A 74 18.62 10.73 -14.41
CA GLY A 74 18.25 9.38 -13.96
C GLY A 74 19.32 8.75 -13.06
N GLY A 75 20.59 8.86 -13.43
CA GLY A 75 21.73 8.39 -12.62
C GLY A 75 21.87 9.16 -11.30
N GLY A 76 21.73 10.49 -11.33
CA GLY A 76 21.71 11.33 -10.15
C GLY A 76 20.56 11.00 -9.20
N TYR A 77 19.35 10.76 -9.74
CA TYR A 77 18.19 10.34 -8.95
C TYR A 77 18.38 8.93 -8.36
N ALA A 78 18.91 7.99 -9.13
CA ALA A 78 19.23 6.65 -8.63
C ALA A 78 20.27 6.68 -7.50
N GLY A 79 21.33 7.50 -7.67
CA GLY A 79 22.34 7.74 -6.65
C GLY A 79 21.76 8.39 -5.38
N TYR A 80 20.91 9.42 -5.54
CA TYR A 80 20.21 10.06 -4.43
C TYR A 80 19.32 9.07 -3.66
N ARG A 81 18.54 8.26 -4.37
CA ARG A 81 17.67 7.24 -3.75
C ARG A 81 18.47 6.14 -3.05
N GLN A 82 19.65 5.80 -3.57
CA GLN A 82 20.55 4.85 -2.91
C GLN A 82 21.17 5.46 -1.64
N TYR A 83 21.57 6.73 -1.69
CA TYR A 83 22.07 7.47 -0.54
C TYR A 83 21.02 7.60 0.57
N GLU A 84 19.76 7.86 0.19
CA GLU A 84 18.64 7.93 1.12
C GLU A 84 18.43 6.62 1.88
N LYS A 85 18.40 5.48 1.16
CA LYS A 85 18.34 4.15 1.79
C LYS A 85 19.53 3.87 2.71
N TYR A 86 20.72 4.34 2.33
CA TYR A 86 21.91 4.20 3.17
C TYR A 86 21.77 5.02 4.45
N ARG A 87 21.35 6.29 4.34
CA ARG A 87 21.09 7.18 5.47
C ARG A 87 20.03 6.61 6.43
N GLU A 88 18.96 6.02 5.90
CA GLU A 88 17.93 5.36 6.71
C GLU A 88 18.51 4.20 7.53
N ARG A 89 19.34 3.35 6.93
CA ARG A 89 20.01 2.25 7.66
C ARG A 89 20.96 2.75 8.75
N GLU A 90 21.69 3.84 8.49
CA GLU A 90 22.57 4.42 9.50
C GLU A 90 21.78 5.02 10.67
N LEU A 91 20.66 5.68 10.39
CA LEU A 91 19.73 6.17 11.42
C LEU A 91 19.07 5.02 12.21
N GLU A 92 18.68 3.92 11.53
CA GLU A 92 18.18 2.70 12.18
C GLU A 92 19.23 2.07 13.10
N LYS A 93 20.51 2.04 12.68
CA LYS A 93 21.62 1.57 13.54
C LYS A 93 21.83 2.46 14.76
N LEU A 94 21.58 3.77 14.63
CA LEU A 94 21.61 4.71 15.75
C LEU A 94 20.39 4.58 16.68
N GLY A 95 19.45 3.68 16.38
CA GLY A 95 18.23 3.47 17.16
C GLY A 95 17.19 4.58 16.99
N LEU A 96 17.36 5.45 16.00
CA LEU A 96 16.42 6.55 15.72
C LEU A 96 15.29 6.04 14.84
N GLU A 97 14.05 6.11 15.35
CA GLU A 97 12.86 5.74 14.58
C GLU A 97 12.55 6.84 13.56
N ILE A 98 12.70 6.52 12.28
CA ILE A 98 12.41 7.46 11.20
C ILE A 98 10.91 7.38 10.91
N PRO A 99 10.16 8.50 10.97
CA PRO A 99 8.77 8.50 10.54
C PRO A 99 8.68 8.14 9.05
N PRO A 100 7.73 7.29 8.64
CA PRO A 100 7.58 6.90 7.24
C PRO A 100 7.29 8.13 6.38
N LYS A 101 7.96 8.22 5.23
CA LYS A 101 7.68 9.28 4.22
C LYS A 101 6.38 8.97 3.52
N LEU A 102 5.32 9.67 3.91
CA LEU A 102 4.01 9.57 3.29
C LEU A 102 4.01 10.23 1.92
N ALA A 103 3.35 9.59 0.96
CA ALA A 103 3.16 10.10 -0.38
C ALA A 103 2.36 11.40 -0.36
N GLY A 104 2.76 12.36 -1.20
CA GLY A 104 1.97 13.57 -1.43
C GLY A 104 0.64 13.25 -2.10
N HIS A 105 -0.38 14.10 -1.91
CA HIS A 105 -1.71 13.90 -2.51
C HIS A 105 -1.67 13.68 -4.03
N TRP A 106 -0.77 14.40 -4.73
CA TRP A 106 -0.59 14.26 -6.17
C TRP A 106 0.05 12.93 -6.57
N GLU A 107 0.96 12.37 -5.77
CA GLU A 107 1.59 11.06 -6.02
C GLU A 107 0.55 9.94 -5.88
N VAL A 108 -0.28 10.04 -4.83
CA VAL A 108 -1.40 9.12 -4.60
C VAL A 108 -2.42 9.24 -5.74
N ALA A 109 -2.74 10.47 -6.18
CA ALA A 109 -3.65 10.69 -7.30
C ALA A 109 -3.10 10.12 -8.63
N LEU A 110 -1.81 10.34 -8.90
CA LEU A 110 -1.12 9.77 -10.05
C LEU A 110 -1.14 8.24 -10.01
N TYR A 111 -0.86 7.63 -8.87
CA TYR A 111 -0.93 6.18 -8.74
C TYR A 111 -2.37 5.65 -8.88
N LYS A 112 -3.37 6.34 -8.32
CA LYS A 112 -4.80 6.02 -8.48
C LYS A 112 -5.30 6.18 -9.93
N SER A 113 -4.61 6.97 -10.76
CA SER A 113 -4.92 7.12 -12.19
C SER A 113 -4.55 5.87 -13.01
N VAL A 114 -3.66 5.02 -12.50
CA VAL A 114 -3.36 3.72 -13.11
C VAL A 114 -4.63 2.87 -13.06
N PRO A 115 -5.09 2.28 -14.19
CA PRO A 115 -6.34 1.51 -14.22
C PRO A 115 -6.14 0.11 -13.59
N THR A 116 -5.85 0.04 -12.29
CA THR A 116 -5.45 -1.20 -11.60
C THR A 116 -6.51 -2.29 -11.69
N ARG A 117 -7.81 -1.95 -11.71
CA ARG A 117 -8.90 -2.92 -11.94
C ARG A 117 -8.87 -3.52 -13.35
N LEU A 118 -8.54 -2.73 -14.38
CA LEU A 118 -8.40 -3.25 -15.75
C LEU A 118 -7.20 -4.20 -15.82
N LEU A 119 -6.05 -3.77 -15.31
CA LEU A 119 -4.84 -4.57 -15.29
C LEU A 119 -5.03 -5.86 -14.48
N SER A 120 -5.68 -5.78 -13.32
CA SER A 120 -5.97 -6.96 -12.51
C SER A 120 -6.93 -7.93 -13.19
N ARG A 121 -7.92 -7.44 -13.96
CA ARG A 121 -8.81 -8.30 -14.75
C ARG A 121 -8.08 -8.94 -15.93
N ALA A 122 -7.25 -8.19 -16.64
CA ALA A 122 -6.44 -8.70 -17.75
C ALA A 122 -5.46 -9.78 -17.25
N TRP A 123 -4.80 -9.53 -16.13
CA TRP A 123 -3.90 -10.48 -15.48
C TRP A 123 -4.64 -11.72 -14.96
N GLY A 124 -5.81 -11.53 -14.35
CA GLY A 124 -6.67 -12.64 -13.93
C GLY A 124 -7.08 -13.54 -15.10
N ARG A 125 -7.50 -12.94 -16.23
CA ARG A 125 -7.80 -13.69 -17.46
C ARG A 125 -6.59 -14.43 -18.01
N LEU A 126 -5.41 -13.80 -18.01
CA LEU A 126 -4.17 -14.43 -18.45
C LEU A 126 -3.81 -15.65 -17.59
N ASN A 127 -3.93 -15.56 -16.27
CA ASN A 127 -3.65 -16.68 -15.37
C ASN A 127 -4.70 -17.80 -15.39
N GLN A 128 -5.85 -17.57 -16.04
CA GLN A 128 -6.88 -18.57 -16.25
C GLN A 128 -6.70 -19.32 -17.57
N VAL A 129 -5.85 -18.81 -18.48
CA VAL A 129 -5.53 -19.50 -19.73
C VAL A 129 -4.87 -20.85 -19.41
N GLU A 130 -5.41 -21.92 -19.98
CA GLU A 130 -4.84 -23.25 -19.84
C GLU A 130 -3.50 -23.34 -20.55
N LEU A 131 -2.47 -23.73 -19.79
CA LEU A 131 -1.11 -23.88 -20.32
C LEU A 131 -0.99 -25.24 -21.02
N PRO A 132 -0.38 -25.30 -22.22
CA PRO A 132 -0.02 -26.55 -22.86
C PRO A 132 0.83 -27.44 -21.95
N HIS A 133 0.65 -28.76 -22.02
CA HIS A 133 1.31 -29.74 -21.13
C HIS A 133 2.84 -29.56 -21.05
N TRP A 134 3.49 -29.22 -22.17
CA TRP A 134 4.93 -28.99 -22.25
C TRP A 134 5.38 -27.67 -21.59
N LEU A 135 4.49 -26.68 -21.49
CA LEU A 135 4.77 -25.35 -20.93
C LEU A 135 4.50 -25.27 -19.42
N ARG A 136 3.67 -26.17 -18.88
CA ARG A 136 3.32 -26.20 -17.43
C ARG A 136 4.56 -26.30 -16.55
N ARG A 137 5.40 -27.33 -16.77
CA ARG A 137 6.62 -27.54 -15.97
C ARG A 137 7.58 -26.34 -16.00
N PRO A 138 8.01 -25.79 -17.15
CA PRO A 138 8.93 -24.66 -17.15
C PRO A 138 8.33 -23.39 -16.53
N VAL A 139 7.05 -23.07 -16.78
CA VAL A 139 6.40 -21.89 -16.20
C VAL A 139 6.28 -22.01 -14.69
N TYR A 140 5.79 -23.13 -14.18
CA TYR A 140 5.67 -23.34 -12.73
C TYR A 140 7.04 -23.48 -12.05
N SER A 141 8.02 -24.11 -12.70
CA SER A 141 9.40 -24.19 -12.17
C SER A 141 10.03 -22.81 -12.07
N LEU A 142 9.84 -21.94 -13.07
CA LEU A 142 10.27 -20.55 -13.01
C LEU A 142 9.59 -19.82 -11.85
N TYR A 143 8.28 -19.98 -11.69
CA TYR A 143 7.53 -19.36 -10.60
C TYR A 143 8.02 -19.81 -9.22
N ILE A 144 8.21 -21.12 -9.05
CA ILE A 144 8.74 -21.73 -7.82
C ILE A 144 10.11 -21.15 -7.48
N TRP A 145 10.98 -21.06 -8.47
CA TRP A 145 12.31 -20.48 -8.31
C TRP A 145 12.26 -18.99 -7.97
N THR A 146 11.40 -18.20 -8.61
CA THR A 146 11.30 -16.75 -8.36
C THR A 146 10.69 -16.41 -7.00
N PHE A 147 9.71 -17.18 -6.52
CA PHE A 147 8.95 -16.84 -5.31
C PHE A 147 9.22 -17.76 -4.12
N GLY A 148 10.04 -18.81 -4.28
CA GLY A 148 10.38 -19.74 -3.20
C GLY A 148 9.21 -20.60 -2.74
N VAL A 149 8.37 -21.04 -3.69
CA VAL A 149 7.19 -21.88 -3.38
C VAL A 149 7.63 -23.27 -2.91
N ASN A 150 7.18 -23.69 -1.73
CA ASN A 150 7.43 -25.05 -1.25
C ASN A 150 6.41 -26.03 -1.85
N MET A 151 6.87 -26.90 -2.75
CA MET A 151 5.99 -27.91 -3.37
C MET A 151 5.78 -29.16 -2.50
N LYS A 152 6.65 -29.44 -1.51
CA LYS A 152 6.54 -30.66 -0.68
C LYS A 152 5.29 -30.68 0.21
N GLU A 153 4.74 -29.51 0.51
CA GLU A 153 3.52 -29.33 1.31
C GLU A 153 2.24 -29.29 0.47
N ALA A 154 2.35 -29.19 -0.86
CA ALA A 154 1.19 -29.18 -1.75
C ALA A 154 0.50 -30.56 -1.76
N ALA A 155 -0.83 -30.57 -1.84
CA ALA A 155 -1.62 -31.79 -1.92
C ALA A 155 -1.25 -32.64 -3.15
N VAL A 156 -0.93 -31.98 -4.26
CA VAL A 156 -0.43 -32.59 -5.49
C VAL A 156 0.94 -31.98 -5.81
N GLU A 157 1.98 -32.81 -5.80
CA GLU A 157 3.34 -32.33 -6.08
C GLU A 157 3.63 -32.22 -7.58
N ASP A 158 2.88 -32.96 -8.40
CA ASP A 158 3.05 -32.94 -9.85
C ASP A 158 2.60 -31.61 -10.47
N LEU A 159 3.55 -30.93 -11.11
CA LEU A 159 3.33 -29.66 -11.78
C LEU A 159 2.45 -29.79 -13.03
N HIS A 160 2.36 -30.97 -13.64
CA HIS A 160 1.53 -31.17 -14.83
C HIS A 160 0.03 -31.22 -14.52
N HIS A 161 -0.34 -31.51 -13.28
CA HIS A 161 -1.74 -31.57 -12.83
C HIS A 161 -2.44 -30.21 -12.93
N TYR A 162 -1.73 -29.13 -12.61
CA TYR A 162 -2.30 -27.78 -12.61
C TYR A 162 -2.48 -27.25 -14.03
N ARG A 163 -3.73 -26.95 -14.41
CA ARG A 163 -4.07 -26.51 -15.78
C ARG A 163 -3.57 -25.11 -16.08
N ASN A 164 -3.65 -24.22 -15.09
CA ASN A 164 -3.28 -22.81 -15.22
C ASN A 164 -2.65 -22.25 -13.94
N LEU A 165 -2.09 -21.05 -14.07
CA LEU A 165 -1.36 -20.38 -12.98
C LEU A 165 -2.28 -20.04 -11.80
N SER A 166 -3.56 -19.75 -12.04
CA SER A 166 -4.55 -19.48 -10.98
C SER A 166 -4.85 -20.72 -10.13
N GLU A 167 -4.88 -21.90 -10.74
CA GLU A 167 -5.07 -23.19 -10.05
C GLU A 167 -3.81 -23.56 -9.25
N PHE A 168 -2.63 -23.39 -9.84
CA PHE A 168 -1.35 -23.56 -9.14
C PHE A 168 -1.23 -22.64 -7.92
N PHE A 169 -1.70 -21.40 -8.05
CA PHE A 169 -1.66 -20.42 -6.98
C PHE A 169 -2.59 -20.77 -5.80
N ARG A 170 -3.75 -21.35 -6.09
CA ARG A 170 -4.74 -21.83 -5.10
C ARG A 170 -4.54 -23.29 -4.69
N ARG A 171 -3.34 -23.84 -4.91
CA ARG A 171 -3.03 -25.22 -4.54
C ARG A 171 -3.45 -25.50 -3.09
N LYS A 172 -4.15 -26.60 -2.86
CA LYS A 172 -4.44 -27.09 -1.51
C LYS A 172 -3.17 -27.66 -0.89
N LEU A 173 -3.09 -27.61 0.43
CA LEU A 173 -2.00 -28.22 1.19
C LEU A 173 -2.38 -29.65 1.61
N LYS A 174 -1.38 -30.49 1.86
CA LYS A 174 -1.61 -31.78 2.52
C LYS A 174 -2.20 -31.54 3.91
N PRO A 175 -3.17 -32.36 4.37
CA PRO A 175 -3.82 -32.16 5.68
C PRO A 175 -2.83 -32.20 6.84
N GLN A 176 -1.73 -32.96 6.71
CA GLN A 176 -0.69 -33.06 7.74
C GLN A 176 0.39 -31.95 7.66
N ALA A 177 0.41 -31.15 6.59
CA ALA A 177 1.49 -30.16 6.39
C ALA A 177 1.37 -28.93 7.32
N ARG A 178 0.17 -28.68 7.86
CA ARG A 178 -0.14 -27.53 8.72
C ARG A 178 -1.03 -27.99 9.88
N PRO A 179 -0.46 -28.51 10.98
CA PRO A 179 -1.25 -28.82 12.16
C PRO A 179 -1.81 -27.53 12.77
N VAL A 180 -3.10 -27.52 13.07
CA VAL A 180 -3.79 -26.42 13.75
C VAL A 180 -3.41 -26.45 15.23
N CYS A 181 -2.92 -25.33 15.77
CA CYS A 181 -2.61 -25.26 17.18
C CYS A 181 -3.88 -25.39 18.06
N GLY A 182 -3.93 -26.44 18.88
CA GLY A 182 -5.07 -26.69 19.78
C GLY A 182 -5.08 -25.79 21.01
N LEU A 183 -3.91 -25.43 21.54
CA LEU A 183 -3.73 -24.74 22.83
C LEU A 183 -4.16 -23.27 22.81
N HIS A 184 -3.94 -22.58 21.69
CA HIS A 184 -4.15 -21.13 21.60
C HIS A 184 -5.56 -20.76 21.15
N SER A 185 -6.03 -19.61 21.64
CA SER A 185 -7.36 -19.07 21.33
C SER A 185 -7.48 -18.60 19.88
N VAL A 186 -6.41 -18.00 19.33
CA VAL A 186 -6.40 -17.46 17.97
C VAL A 186 -5.16 -17.93 17.22
N ILE A 187 -5.37 -18.49 16.02
CA ILE A 187 -4.32 -18.95 15.11
C ILE A 187 -4.21 -18.06 13.87
N SER A 188 -3.10 -18.19 13.14
CA SER A 188 -2.94 -17.50 11.86
C SER A 188 -3.91 -18.08 10.83
N PRO A 189 -4.74 -17.24 10.18
CA PRO A 189 -5.69 -17.68 9.16
C PRO A 189 -4.99 -18.09 7.85
N SER A 190 -3.77 -17.61 7.60
CA SER A 190 -3.01 -17.88 6.37
C SER A 190 -1.51 -17.91 6.64
N ASP A 191 -0.75 -18.34 5.63
CA ASP A 191 0.70 -18.10 5.59
C ASP A 191 0.94 -16.62 5.26
N GLY A 192 1.97 -16.01 5.82
CA GLY A 192 2.29 -14.62 5.51
C GLY A 192 3.32 -14.01 6.44
N ARG A 193 3.39 -12.68 6.42
CA ARG A 193 4.27 -11.88 7.26
C ARG A 193 3.44 -10.94 8.12
N ILE A 194 3.69 -10.96 9.42
CA ILE A 194 3.05 -10.03 10.37
C ILE A 194 3.58 -8.62 10.05
N LEU A 195 2.70 -7.72 9.63
CA LEU A 195 3.04 -6.31 9.39
C LEU A 195 2.96 -5.50 10.67
N ASN A 196 1.88 -5.71 11.42
CA ASN A 196 1.66 -5.07 12.69
C ASN A 196 0.61 -5.82 13.51
N PHE A 197 0.67 -5.70 14.83
CA PHE A 197 -0.31 -6.26 15.75
C PHE A 197 -0.30 -5.45 17.04
N GLY A 198 -1.38 -5.52 17.80
CA GLY A 198 -1.45 -4.89 19.11
C GLY A 198 -2.87 -4.48 19.47
N GLN A 199 -2.96 -3.62 20.48
CA GLN A 199 -4.21 -3.03 20.93
C GLN A 199 -4.59 -1.86 20.03
N VAL A 200 -5.86 -1.77 19.65
CA VAL A 200 -6.43 -0.63 18.93
C VAL A 200 -6.59 0.54 19.91
N LYS A 201 -5.93 1.65 19.60
CA LYS A 201 -5.96 2.89 20.38
C LYS A 201 -6.62 3.99 19.56
N ASN A 202 -7.47 4.81 20.19
CA ASN A 202 -8.13 5.98 19.58
C ASN A 202 -8.93 5.69 18.28
N CYS A 203 -9.50 4.48 18.15
CA CYS A 203 -10.19 4.03 16.92
C CYS A 203 -9.33 4.10 15.64
N GLU A 204 -8.01 4.09 15.80
CA GLU A 204 -7.06 4.00 14.71
C GLU A 204 -6.34 2.65 14.77
N VAL A 205 -6.15 2.05 13.60
CA VAL A 205 -5.37 0.84 13.43
C VAL A 205 -4.10 1.18 12.69
N GLU A 206 -2.98 0.68 13.19
CA GLU A 206 -1.69 0.82 12.54
C GLU A 206 -1.55 -0.22 11.42
N GLN A 207 -1.47 0.26 10.17
CA GLN A 207 -1.26 -0.53 8.97
C GLN A 207 0.16 -1.10 8.91
N VAL A 208 1.14 -0.22 9.12
CA VAL A 208 2.56 -0.49 9.32
C VAL A 208 3.03 0.51 10.38
N LYS A 209 4.16 0.25 11.04
CA LYS A 209 4.76 1.17 12.00
C LYS A 209 4.75 2.62 11.48
N GLY A 210 4.04 3.50 12.21
CA GLY A 210 3.93 4.93 11.92
C GLY A 210 2.88 5.34 10.88
N VAL A 211 2.14 4.41 10.26
CA VAL A 211 1.04 4.72 9.33
C VAL A 211 -0.26 4.12 9.88
N THR A 212 -1.18 4.99 10.28
CA THR A 212 -2.51 4.60 10.80
C THR A 212 -3.62 4.81 9.78
N TYR A 213 -4.74 4.12 10.01
CA TYR A 213 -6.01 4.32 9.33
C TYR A 213 -7.17 4.24 10.31
N SER A 214 -8.26 4.95 10.00
CA SER A 214 -9.48 4.93 10.81
C SER A 214 -10.16 3.56 10.75
N LEU A 215 -10.47 3.02 11.93
CA LEU A 215 -11.21 1.77 12.09
C LEU A 215 -12.63 1.87 11.52
N GLU A 216 -13.29 3.02 11.72
CA GLU A 216 -14.62 3.30 11.19
C GLU A 216 -14.62 3.34 9.66
N SER A 217 -13.63 4.00 9.05
CA SER A 217 -13.48 3.99 7.59
C SER A 217 -13.22 2.57 7.04
N PHE A 218 -12.48 1.77 7.80
CA PHE A 218 -12.11 0.41 7.39
C PHE A 218 -13.28 -0.58 7.47
N LEU A 219 -13.98 -0.65 8.61
CA LEU A 219 -15.13 -1.54 8.83
C LEU A 219 -16.43 -0.97 8.22
N GLY A 220 -16.49 0.34 8.01
CA GLY A 220 -17.67 1.10 7.60
C GLY A 220 -18.62 1.42 8.75
N PRO A 221 -19.67 2.20 8.47
CA PRO A 221 -20.66 2.60 9.47
C PRO A 221 -21.42 1.38 10.02
N ARG A 222 -21.67 1.32 11.33
CA ARG A 222 -22.55 0.27 11.85
C ARG A 222 -23.97 0.57 11.40
N THR A 223 -24.59 -0.37 10.68
CA THR A 223 -26.05 -0.38 10.54
C THR A 223 -26.58 -0.84 11.90
N CYS A 224 -27.02 0.09 12.75
CA CYS A 224 -27.91 -0.31 13.84
C CYS A 224 -29.13 -0.94 13.17
N THR A 225 -29.25 -2.27 13.26
CA THR A 225 -30.52 -2.96 13.09
C THR A 225 -31.55 -2.20 13.93
N GLU A 226 -32.71 -1.90 13.34
CA GLU A 226 -33.66 -0.81 13.65
C GLU A 226 -34.19 -0.64 15.10
N ASP A 227 -33.62 -1.25 16.14
CA ASP A 227 -34.19 -1.28 17.49
C ASP A 227 -33.28 -0.76 18.63
N LEU A 228 -32.31 0.14 18.37
CA LEU A 228 -31.61 0.84 19.47
C LEU A 228 -31.73 2.37 19.38
N PRO A 229 -32.31 3.04 20.39
CA PRO A 229 -32.52 4.49 20.40
C PRO A 229 -31.25 5.24 20.85
N PHE A 230 -30.14 5.04 20.15
CA PHE A 230 -28.95 5.88 20.33
C PHE A 230 -28.65 6.68 19.06
N PRO A 231 -28.55 8.03 19.14
CA PRO A 231 -28.23 8.85 17.97
C PRO A 231 -26.82 8.53 17.46
N PRO A 232 -26.55 8.72 16.15
CA PRO A 232 -25.23 8.49 15.57
C PRO A 232 -24.20 9.39 16.26
N ALA A 233 -23.37 8.78 17.11
CA ALA A 233 -22.46 9.49 18.00
C ALA A 233 -21.35 10.20 17.21
N THR A 234 -21.12 11.48 17.51
CA THR A 234 -20.23 12.40 16.78
C THR A 234 -18.77 12.37 17.27
N SER A 235 -18.36 11.40 18.10
CA SER A 235 -17.02 11.38 18.71
C SER A 235 -16.31 10.04 18.49
N CYS A 236 -15.07 10.07 18.02
CA CYS A 236 -14.24 8.89 17.69
C CYS A 236 -14.32 7.76 18.73
N ASP A 237 -14.26 8.06 20.02
CA ASP A 237 -14.34 7.07 21.11
C ASP A 237 -15.63 6.22 21.11
N SER A 238 -16.71 6.71 20.48
CA SER A 238 -17.97 5.98 20.40
C SER A 238 -17.85 4.72 19.56
N PHE A 239 -17.02 4.69 18.53
CA PHE A 239 -16.97 3.54 17.61
C PHE A 239 -16.28 2.32 18.24
N LYS A 240 -15.18 2.51 18.98
CA LYS A 240 -14.55 1.42 19.77
C LYS A 240 -15.53 0.88 20.80
N ASN A 241 -16.24 1.76 21.51
CA ASN A 241 -17.24 1.36 22.51
C ASN A 241 -18.43 0.62 21.90
N GLN A 242 -18.77 0.87 20.63
CA GLN A 242 -19.79 0.10 19.89
C GLN A 242 -19.30 -1.29 19.46
N LEU A 243 -17.98 -1.51 19.38
CA LEU A 243 -17.40 -2.79 18.99
C LEU A 243 -17.10 -3.68 20.19
N VAL A 244 -16.67 -3.10 21.31
CA VAL A 244 -16.43 -3.83 22.55
C VAL A 244 -17.78 -4.16 23.18
N THR A 245 -18.18 -5.42 23.07
CA THR A 245 -19.47 -5.91 23.55
C THR A 245 -19.46 -6.25 25.04
N ARG A 246 -18.30 -6.65 25.60
CA ARG A 246 -18.17 -7.08 27.00
C ARG A 246 -17.31 -6.14 27.80
N GLU A 247 -17.69 -5.95 29.06
CA GLU A 247 -16.92 -5.15 30.01
C GLU A 247 -15.58 -5.81 30.34
N GLY A 248 -14.54 -4.98 30.51
CA GLY A 248 -13.18 -5.44 30.83
C GLY A 248 -12.37 -5.92 29.63
N ASN A 249 -13.00 -6.14 28.48
CA ASN A 249 -12.33 -6.48 27.24
C ASN A 249 -11.77 -5.26 26.52
N GLU A 250 -10.92 -5.55 25.55
CA GLU A 250 -10.10 -4.61 24.83
C GLU A 250 -10.07 -5.04 23.35
N LEU A 251 -9.96 -4.07 22.43
CA LEU A 251 -9.94 -4.37 21.00
C LEU A 251 -8.50 -4.55 20.52
N TYR A 252 -8.24 -5.66 19.83
CA TYR A 252 -6.94 -6.00 19.26
C TYR A 252 -7.00 -6.12 17.75
N HIS A 253 -5.86 -5.88 17.09
CA HIS A 253 -5.71 -6.06 15.66
C HIS A 253 -4.46 -6.88 15.32
N CYS A 254 -4.50 -7.55 14.17
CA CYS A 254 -3.35 -8.22 13.58
C CYS A 254 -3.43 -8.11 12.05
N VAL A 255 -2.37 -7.56 11.44
CA VAL A 255 -2.25 -7.34 9.99
C VAL A 255 -1.25 -8.32 9.43
N ILE A 256 -1.70 -9.17 8.52
CA ILE A 256 -0.92 -10.27 7.93
C ILE A 256 -0.84 -10.06 6.42
N TYR A 257 0.36 -9.87 5.90
CA TYR A 257 0.63 -9.75 4.47
C TYR A 257 0.95 -11.10 3.85
N LEU A 258 0.26 -11.45 2.76
CA LEU A 258 0.49 -12.68 2.01
C LEU A 258 1.38 -12.36 0.81
N ALA A 259 2.60 -12.90 0.81
CA ALA A 259 3.52 -12.74 -0.33
C ALA A 259 3.17 -13.74 -1.43
N PRO A 260 3.49 -13.48 -2.72
CA PRO A 260 3.10 -14.35 -3.83
C PRO A 260 3.54 -15.83 -3.72
N GLY A 261 4.61 -16.13 -2.99
CA GLY A 261 5.06 -17.51 -2.77
C GLY A 261 4.29 -18.27 -1.69
N ASP A 262 3.54 -17.56 -0.84
CA ASP A 262 2.85 -18.13 0.32
C ASP A 262 1.57 -18.90 -0.08
N TYR A 263 0.92 -19.53 0.90
CA TYR A 263 -0.37 -20.18 0.71
C TYR A 263 -1.52 -19.15 0.76
N HIS A 264 -2.34 -19.11 -0.29
CA HIS A 264 -3.33 -18.05 -0.51
C HIS A 264 -4.79 -18.44 -0.27
N CYS A 265 -5.04 -19.65 0.24
CA CYS A 265 -6.29 -19.86 0.95
C CYS A 265 -6.14 -19.37 2.38
N PHE A 266 -7.24 -18.90 2.94
CA PHE A 266 -7.31 -18.50 4.32
C PHE A 266 -8.44 -19.21 5.03
N HIS A 267 -8.26 -19.35 6.32
CA HIS A 267 -9.03 -20.22 7.20
C HIS A 267 -9.56 -19.42 8.36
N SER A 268 -10.49 -20.02 9.08
CA SER A 268 -11.00 -19.44 10.31
C SER A 268 -9.92 -19.42 11.39
N PRO A 269 -9.57 -18.25 11.95
CA PRO A 269 -8.51 -18.13 12.97
C PRO A 269 -8.94 -18.63 14.35
N THR A 270 -10.24 -18.75 14.61
CA THR A 270 -10.84 -19.20 15.87
C THR A 270 -12.19 -19.86 15.57
N ASP A 271 -12.81 -20.48 16.58
CA ASP A 271 -14.24 -20.74 16.55
C ASP A 271 -14.99 -19.41 16.68
N TRP A 272 -15.82 -19.09 15.70
CA TRP A 272 -16.64 -17.88 15.66
C TRP A 272 -17.81 -18.05 14.71
N THR A 273 -18.73 -17.11 14.78
CA THR A 273 -19.96 -17.13 14.02
C THR A 273 -20.03 -15.88 13.16
N VAL A 274 -20.03 -16.03 11.84
CA VAL A 274 -20.10 -14.91 10.90
C VAL A 274 -21.55 -14.48 10.76
N SER A 275 -21.85 -13.24 11.15
CA SER A 275 -23.20 -12.67 11.09
C SER A 275 -23.42 -11.82 9.85
N HIS A 276 -22.39 -11.09 9.41
CA HIS A 276 -22.54 -10.09 8.36
C HIS A 276 -21.28 -9.97 7.50
N ARG A 277 -21.50 -9.75 6.20
CA ARG A 277 -20.48 -9.38 5.23
C ARG A 277 -20.72 -7.97 4.73
N ARG A 278 -19.66 -7.16 4.74
CA ARG A 278 -19.59 -5.91 4.00
C ARG A 278 -18.52 -5.98 2.92
N HIS A 279 -18.92 -5.74 1.67
CA HIS A 279 -18.00 -5.61 0.54
C HIS A 279 -17.79 -4.14 0.21
N PHE A 280 -16.53 -3.70 0.15
CA PHE A 280 -16.16 -2.37 -0.29
C PHE A 280 -15.47 -2.45 -1.65
N PRO A 281 -16.17 -2.10 -2.74
CA PRO A 281 -15.54 -1.91 -4.04
C PRO A 281 -14.52 -0.76 -4.02
N GLY A 282 -13.24 -1.12 -3.99
CA GLY A 282 -12.12 -0.16 -3.94
C GLY A 282 -11.16 -0.28 -5.13
N SER A 283 -10.01 0.38 -5.03
CA SER A 283 -8.91 0.19 -5.98
C SER A 283 -8.17 -1.12 -5.69
N LEU A 284 -7.22 -1.48 -6.54
CA LEU A 284 -6.41 -2.70 -6.37
C LEU A 284 -4.92 -2.32 -6.38
N MET A 285 -4.55 -1.52 -5.40
CA MET A 285 -3.19 -1.05 -5.19
C MET A 285 -2.35 -2.14 -4.54
N SER A 286 -1.03 -2.11 -4.73
CA SER A 286 -0.16 -3.10 -4.13
C SER A 286 -0.11 -2.91 -2.62
N VAL A 287 -0.33 -4.00 -1.87
CA VAL A 287 -0.30 -4.03 -0.40
C VAL A 287 1.06 -4.44 0.16
N ASN A 288 2.10 -4.40 -0.66
CA ASN A 288 3.44 -4.72 -0.17
C ASN A 288 3.85 -3.75 0.96
N PRO A 289 4.74 -4.16 1.88
CA PRO A 289 5.11 -3.32 3.03
C PRO A 289 5.74 -1.97 2.67
N GLY A 290 6.30 -1.82 1.46
CA GLY A 290 6.82 -0.54 0.97
C GLY A 290 5.70 0.42 0.61
N MET A 291 4.71 -0.06 -0.13
CA MET A 291 3.53 0.71 -0.52
C MET A 291 2.65 1.03 0.68
N ALA A 292 2.52 0.10 1.62
CA ALA A 292 1.79 0.30 2.87
C ALA A 292 2.47 1.33 3.80
N ARG A 293 3.78 1.57 3.66
CA ARG A 293 4.46 2.70 4.35
C ARG A 293 4.30 4.02 3.61
N TRP A 294 4.15 3.97 2.29
CA TRP A 294 4.10 5.15 1.44
C TRP A 294 2.70 5.74 1.32
N ILE A 295 1.65 4.91 1.18
CA ILE A 295 0.27 5.34 0.99
C ILE A 295 -0.50 5.22 2.31
N LYS A 296 -0.92 6.36 2.86
CA LYS A 296 -1.85 6.42 4.01
C LYS A 296 -3.19 5.77 3.63
N GLU A 297 -3.81 5.05 4.58
CA GLU A 297 -5.13 4.44 4.40
C GLU A 297 -5.24 3.54 3.16
N LEU A 298 -4.12 2.92 2.77
CA LEU A 298 -4.04 2.03 1.61
C LEU A 298 -5.12 0.95 1.64
N PHE A 299 -5.34 0.34 2.81
CA PHE A 299 -6.34 -0.71 2.97
C PHE A 299 -7.79 -0.19 2.85
N CYS A 300 -8.07 1.03 3.29
CA CYS A 300 -9.39 1.65 3.13
C CYS A 300 -9.69 2.01 1.67
N HIS A 301 -8.64 2.33 0.89
CA HIS A 301 -8.78 2.60 -0.54
C HIS A 301 -8.89 1.33 -1.39
N ASN A 302 -8.37 0.21 -0.91
CA ASN A 302 -8.42 -1.05 -1.64
C ASN A 302 -9.78 -1.73 -1.53
N GLU A 303 -10.06 -2.55 -2.54
CA GLU A 303 -11.19 -3.45 -2.49
C GLU A 303 -10.98 -4.45 -1.36
N ARG A 304 -12.00 -4.61 -0.52
CA ARG A 304 -11.94 -5.49 0.64
C ARG A 304 -13.29 -6.08 0.97
N VAL A 305 -13.26 -7.22 1.63
CA VAL A 305 -14.43 -7.93 2.13
C VAL A 305 -14.25 -8.08 3.63
N VAL A 306 -15.10 -7.39 4.39
CA VAL A 306 -15.14 -7.43 5.84
C VAL A 306 -16.18 -8.45 6.24
N LEU A 307 -15.75 -9.49 6.95
CA LEU A 307 -16.64 -10.40 7.65
C LEU A 307 -16.66 -9.97 9.12
N THR A 308 -17.86 -9.82 9.67
CA THR A 308 -18.09 -9.49 11.08
C THR A 308 -18.95 -10.56 11.71
N GLY A 309 -18.71 -10.78 12.99
CA GLY A 309 -19.35 -11.85 13.75
C GLY A 309 -18.96 -11.80 15.21
N ASP A 310 -19.22 -12.90 15.88
CA ASP A 310 -18.96 -13.05 17.31
C ASP A 310 -18.16 -14.33 17.57
N TRP A 311 -17.20 -14.23 18.47
CA TRP A 311 -16.41 -15.36 18.96
C TRP A 311 -16.56 -15.51 20.47
N LYS A 312 -15.85 -16.47 21.07
CA LYS A 312 -15.94 -16.78 22.51
C LYS A 312 -15.87 -15.54 23.42
N HIS A 313 -15.12 -14.50 23.03
CA HIS A 313 -14.90 -13.31 23.84
C HIS A 313 -15.61 -12.04 23.37
N GLY A 314 -16.52 -12.10 22.38
CA GLY A 314 -17.28 -10.94 21.92
C GLY A 314 -17.12 -10.71 20.42
N PHE A 315 -16.90 -9.46 20.02
CA PHE A 315 -16.81 -9.10 18.59
C PHE A 315 -15.59 -9.72 17.89
N PHE A 316 -15.77 -10.22 16.66
CA PHE A 316 -14.70 -10.70 15.80
C PHE A 316 -14.91 -10.22 14.36
N SER A 317 -13.83 -9.80 13.72
CA SER A 317 -13.81 -9.45 12.31
C SER A 317 -12.57 -9.97 11.60
N LEU A 318 -12.81 -10.56 10.43
CA LEU A 318 -11.78 -10.93 9.46
C LEU A 318 -12.02 -10.15 8.19
N THR A 319 -11.05 -9.33 7.82
CA THR A 319 -11.10 -8.55 6.58
C THR A 319 -10.08 -9.06 5.57
N ALA A 320 -10.58 -9.50 4.43
CA ALA A 320 -9.78 -9.86 3.28
C ALA A 320 -9.56 -8.62 2.40
N VAL A 321 -8.33 -8.13 2.31
CA VAL A 321 -7.96 -6.96 1.49
C VAL A 321 -7.34 -7.44 0.18
N GLY A 322 -7.96 -7.03 -0.92
CA GLY A 322 -7.46 -7.25 -2.26
C GLY A 322 -6.30 -6.31 -2.59
N ALA A 323 -5.44 -6.74 -3.50
CA ALA A 323 -4.31 -5.96 -4.00
C ALA A 323 -4.20 -6.03 -5.52
N THR A 324 -3.13 -5.46 -6.07
CA THR A 324 -2.79 -5.63 -7.49
C THR A 324 -2.70 -7.11 -7.85
N ASN A 325 -3.23 -7.49 -9.01
CA ASN A 325 -3.29 -8.86 -9.52
C ASN A 325 -4.23 -9.83 -8.80
N VAL A 326 -4.65 -9.54 -7.56
CA VAL A 326 -5.53 -10.41 -6.74
C VAL A 326 -6.80 -10.76 -7.46
N GLY A 327 -7.36 -9.80 -8.19
CA GLY A 327 -8.45 -9.97 -9.13
C GLY A 327 -9.78 -10.41 -8.53
N SER A 328 -9.82 -11.19 -7.45
CA SER A 328 -11.03 -11.56 -6.73
C SER A 328 -10.69 -12.22 -5.40
N ILE A 329 -11.47 -11.85 -4.39
CA ILE A 329 -11.60 -12.53 -3.11
C ILE A 329 -12.81 -13.45 -3.23
N ARG A 330 -12.67 -14.71 -2.84
CA ARG A 330 -13.76 -15.67 -2.78
C ARG A 330 -13.95 -16.14 -1.35
N ILE A 331 -15.18 -16.06 -0.85
CA ILE A 331 -15.59 -16.64 0.42
C ILE A 331 -16.40 -17.89 0.10
N TYR A 332 -16.09 -19.04 0.72
CA TYR A 332 -16.63 -20.31 0.24
C TYR A 332 -18.13 -20.48 0.49
N PHE A 333 -18.63 -19.98 1.62
CA PHE A 333 -20.06 -20.03 1.96
C PHE A 333 -20.88 -18.91 1.31
N ASP A 334 -20.24 -17.94 0.65
CA ASP A 334 -20.93 -16.81 0.03
C ASP A 334 -20.73 -16.84 -1.50
N GLN A 335 -21.72 -17.41 -2.19
CA GLN A 335 -21.70 -17.56 -3.65
C GLN A 335 -22.09 -16.27 -4.38
N ASP A 336 -22.78 -15.35 -3.70
CA ASP A 336 -23.28 -14.11 -4.29
C ASP A 336 -22.19 -13.03 -4.34
N LEU A 337 -21.15 -13.16 -3.51
CA LEU A 337 -20.02 -12.25 -3.48
C LEU A 337 -19.18 -12.32 -4.77
N HIS A 338 -19.28 -11.27 -5.58
CA HIS A 338 -18.47 -11.08 -6.79
C HIS A 338 -17.58 -9.84 -6.66
N THR A 339 -16.31 -10.06 -6.35
CA THR A 339 -15.30 -8.99 -6.26
C THR A 339 -14.70 -8.63 -7.63
N ASN A 340 -14.13 -7.42 -7.75
CA ASN A 340 -13.56 -6.85 -8.97
C ASN A 340 -14.52 -6.85 -10.18
N SER A 341 -15.83 -6.78 -9.90
CA SER A 341 -16.85 -6.65 -10.94
C SER A 341 -16.89 -5.23 -11.49
N PRO A 342 -17.00 -5.04 -12.82
CA PRO A 342 -17.13 -3.71 -13.42
C PRO A 342 -18.43 -3.00 -13.01
N ARG A 343 -19.41 -3.73 -12.48
CA ARG A 343 -20.71 -3.18 -12.04
C ARG A 343 -20.60 -2.34 -10.76
N HIS A 344 -19.54 -2.52 -9.98
CA HIS A 344 -19.42 -1.82 -8.70
C HIS A 344 -18.74 -0.46 -8.83
N SER A 345 -19.46 0.59 -8.43
CA SER A 345 -18.94 1.94 -8.27
C SER A 345 -17.90 2.01 -7.15
N LYS A 346 -16.85 2.80 -7.33
CA LYS A 346 -15.89 3.06 -6.23
C LYS A 346 -16.58 3.87 -5.14
N GLY A 347 -16.38 3.52 -3.88
CA GLY A 347 -16.89 4.26 -2.72
C GLY A 347 -18.29 3.87 -2.24
N SER A 348 -18.97 2.95 -2.94
CA SER A 348 -20.13 2.26 -2.37
C SER A 348 -19.68 1.14 -1.43
N TYR A 349 -20.62 0.57 -0.67
CA TYR A 349 -20.44 -0.70 0.02
C TYR A 349 -21.70 -1.55 -0.18
N ASN A 350 -21.54 -2.87 -0.21
CA ASN A 350 -22.64 -3.82 -0.33
C ASN A 350 -22.68 -4.70 0.91
N ASP A 351 -23.77 -4.59 1.65
CA ASP A 351 -24.01 -5.35 2.88
C ASP A 351 -24.81 -6.61 2.59
N PHE A 352 -24.50 -7.67 3.32
CA PHE A 352 -25.21 -8.93 3.28
C PHE A 352 -25.21 -9.54 4.68
N SER A 353 -26.41 -9.70 5.25
CA SER A 353 -26.60 -10.39 6.52
C SER A 353 -26.77 -11.88 6.27
N PHE A 354 -25.95 -12.70 6.93
CA PHE A 354 -26.15 -14.14 6.99
C PHE A 354 -27.17 -14.53 8.06
N VAL A 355 -27.49 -13.60 8.96
CA VAL A 355 -28.57 -13.75 9.93
C VAL A 355 -29.88 -13.44 9.22
N THR A 356 -30.74 -14.45 9.11
CA THR A 356 -32.08 -14.35 8.53
C THR A 356 -33.14 -14.66 9.59
N HIS A 357 -34.42 -14.39 9.30
CA HIS A 357 -35.51 -14.77 10.22
C HIS A 357 -35.55 -16.28 10.52
N THR A 358 -35.07 -17.12 9.59
CA THR A 358 -35.01 -18.58 9.73
C THR A 358 -33.70 -19.08 10.33
N ASN A 359 -32.58 -18.37 10.13
CA ASN A 359 -31.28 -18.67 10.72
C ASN A 359 -30.77 -17.48 11.53
N ARG A 360 -31.05 -17.49 12.84
CA ARG A 360 -30.57 -16.44 13.76
C ARG A 360 -29.09 -16.59 14.11
N GLU A 361 -28.51 -17.76 13.86
CA GLU A 361 -27.16 -18.11 14.30
C GLU A 361 -26.10 -17.71 13.27
N GLY A 362 -26.44 -17.14 12.11
CA GLY A 362 -25.44 -16.81 11.07
C GLY A 362 -24.72 -18.05 10.54
N VAL A 363 -23.44 -17.91 10.17
CA VAL A 363 -22.62 -19.00 9.64
C VAL A 363 -21.54 -19.40 10.66
N PRO A 364 -21.69 -20.54 11.37
CA PRO A 364 -20.70 -21.01 12.33
C PRO A 364 -19.44 -21.50 11.60
N MET A 365 -18.27 -21.06 12.03
CA MET A 365 -16.97 -21.43 11.48
C MET A 365 -16.08 -22.01 12.58
N ARG A 366 -15.52 -23.19 12.34
CA ARG A 366 -14.60 -23.85 13.28
C ARG A 366 -13.18 -23.39 13.06
N LYS A 367 -12.38 -23.35 14.13
CA LYS A 367 -10.94 -23.04 14.08
C LYS A 367 -10.24 -23.94 13.06
N GLY A 368 -9.55 -23.32 12.10
CA GLY A 368 -8.83 -24.01 11.02
C GLY A 368 -9.72 -24.47 9.85
N GLU A 369 -11.00 -24.13 9.84
CA GLU A 369 -11.90 -24.41 8.72
C GLU A 369 -11.61 -23.48 7.53
N HIS A 370 -11.78 -24.01 6.31
CA HIS A 370 -11.62 -23.25 5.07
C HIS A 370 -12.64 -22.11 4.98
N LEU A 371 -12.16 -20.87 4.98
CA LEU A 371 -13.03 -19.68 4.94
C LEU A 371 -13.11 -19.08 3.53
N GLY A 372 -11.95 -18.95 2.86
CA GLY A 372 -11.90 -18.37 1.53
C GLY A 372 -10.53 -18.47 0.88
N GLU A 373 -10.42 -17.83 -0.28
CA GLU A 373 -9.20 -17.79 -1.07
C GLU A 373 -8.99 -16.43 -1.75
N PHE A 374 -7.72 -16.10 -1.92
CA PHE A 374 -7.27 -15.03 -2.79
C PHE A 374 -6.74 -15.61 -4.08
N ASN A 375 -7.10 -14.98 -5.20
CA ASN A 375 -6.57 -15.38 -6.49
C ASN A 375 -5.13 -14.90 -6.74
N LEU A 376 -4.63 -13.88 -6.03
CA LEU A 376 -3.23 -13.37 -6.03
C LEU A 376 -2.93 -12.54 -4.76
N GLY A 377 -1.67 -12.09 -4.57
CA GLY A 377 -1.12 -11.61 -3.29
C GLY A 377 -1.93 -10.54 -2.52
N SER A 378 -2.16 -10.77 -1.23
CA SER A 378 -3.23 -10.10 -0.47
C SER A 378 -2.80 -9.69 0.94
N THR A 379 -3.74 -9.14 1.72
CA THR A 379 -3.53 -8.88 3.15
C THR A 379 -4.79 -9.27 3.91
N ILE A 380 -4.61 -9.91 5.06
CA ILE A 380 -5.69 -10.19 5.99
C ILE A 380 -5.51 -9.28 7.21
N VAL A 381 -6.59 -8.63 7.60
CA VAL A 381 -6.64 -7.86 8.84
C VAL A 381 -7.64 -8.54 9.76
N LEU A 382 -7.16 -8.94 10.93
CA LEU A 382 -7.99 -9.40 12.03
C LEU A 382 -8.22 -8.23 12.97
N ILE A 383 -9.47 -8.04 13.39
CA ILE A 383 -9.86 -7.11 14.44
C ILE A 383 -10.80 -7.87 15.36
N PHE A 384 -10.45 -8.02 16.64
CA PHE A 384 -11.24 -8.81 17.56
C PHE A 384 -11.15 -8.29 18.98
N GLU A 385 -12.24 -8.48 19.72
CA GLU A 385 -12.35 -8.15 21.13
C GLU A 385 -11.80 -9.30 21.96
N ALA A 386 -10.86 -9.05 22.86
CA ALA A 386 -10.36 -10.05 23.81
C ALA A 386 -10.16 -9.44 25.20
N PRO A 387 -10.09 -10.26 26.25
CA PRO A 387 -9.66 -9.84 27.58
C PRO A 387 -8.29 -9.10 27.58
N LYS A 388 -8.06 -8.25 28.58
CA LYS A 388 -6.84 -7.43 28.71
C LYS A 388 -5.55 -8.24 28.93
N ASP A 389 -5.68 -9.47 29.39
CA ASP A 389 -4.61 -10.46 29.56
C ASP A 389 -4.25 -11.17 28.25
N PHE A 390 -4.95 -10.87 27.13
CA PHE A 390 -4.59 -11.42 25.83
C PHE A 390 -3.18 -11.01 25.41
N ASN A 391 -2.32 -12.01 25.25
CA ASN A 391 -0.92 -11.81 24.90
C ASN A 391 -0.62 -12.36 23.51
N PHE A 392 -0.12 -11.49 22.64
CA PHE A 392 0.42 -11.90 21.35
C PHE A 392 1.77 -12.58 21.52
N GLN A 393 1.95 -13.75 20.89
CA GLN A 393 3.23 -14.46 20.84
C GLN A 393 3.94 -14.19 19.51
N LEU A 394 4.01 -12.93 19.10
CA LEU A 394 4.44 -12.51 17.77
C LEU A 394 5.55 -11.46 17.82
N LYS A 395 6.28 -11.35 16.72
CA LYS A 395 7.21 -10.24 16.44
C LYS A 395 6.84 -9.55 15.14
N THR A 396 6.95 -8.23 15.11
CA THR A 396 6.69 -7.46 13.89
C THR A 396 7.67 -7.88 12.80
N GLY A 397 7.16 -8.15 11.59
CA GLY A 397 7.96 -8.65 10.48
C GLY A 397 8.27 -10.15 10.54
N GLN A 398 7.77 -10.90 11.51
CA GLN A 398 7.88 -12.37 11.56
C GLN A 398 7.11 -13.01 10.40
N LYS A 399 7.69 -14.05 9.80
CA LYS A 399 6.97 -14.95 8.88
C LYS A 399 6.20 -15.97 9.70
N ILE A 400 4.91 -16.12 9.41
CA ILE A 400 3.99 -17.02 10.10
C ILE A 400 3.32 -17.95 9.09
N ARG A 401 2.93 -19.14 9.53
CA ARG A 401 2.18 -20.12 8.73
C ARG A 401 0.76 -20.28 9.25
N PHE A 402 -0.15 -20.68 8.37
CA PHE A 402 -1.49 -21.13 8.74
C PHE A 402 -1.41 -22.18 9.86
N GLY A 403 -2.23 -22.01 10.89
CA GLY A 403 -2.29 -22.94 12.03
C GLY A 403 -1.35 -22.59 13.18
N GLU A 404 -0.33 -21.75 12.96
CA GLU A 404 0.54 -21.26 14.03
C GLU A 404 -0.20 -20.28 14.95
N ALA A 405 0.22 -20.22 16.21
CA ALA A 405 -0.40 -19.38 17.22
C ALA A 405 -0.17 -17.88 16.96
N LEU A 406 -1.23 -17.08 17.04
CA LEU A 406 -1.11 -15.62 17.09
C LEU A 406 -1.02 -15.12 18.54
N GLY A 407 -1.84 -15.69 19.41
CA GLY A 407 -1.89 -15.29 20.81
C GLY A 407 -2.79 -16.19 21.62
N SER A 408 -2.63 -16.11 22.93
CA SER A 408 -3.46 -16.80 23.90
C SER A 408 -3.87 -15.83 25.00
N LEU A 409 -4.90 -16.25 25.72
CA LEU A 409 -5.15 -15.74 27.06
C LEU A 409 -4.18 -16.38 28.04
#